data_AF-A0A1H8N026-F1
#
_entry.id   AF-A0A1H8N026-F1
#
_cell.length_a   1.000
_cell.length_b   1.000
_cell.length_c   1.000
_cell.angle_alpha   90.00
_cell.angle_beta   90.00
_cell.angle_gamma   90.00
#
_symmetry.space_group_name_H-M   'P 1'
#
loop_
_entity.id
_entity.type
_entity.pdbx_description
1 polymer ?
#
loop_
_entity_poly.entity_id
_entity_poly.type
_entity_poly.pdbx_seq_one_letter_code
_entity_poly.pdbx_strand_id
1 'polypeptide(L)'
;MKRIGISLVICLLWLTGGKAQASNCSVDEYDHNGSTMEVQMCDNELYISYSRPKASLSKIGVRSGTMLFEGTISNIGAVSGVAYRFSADCGDIAYNVDGAIRPNSILLSGQAPVRNKKCQITKKGYDELLFTMQSYREKVAEGDWYAIAGSFRDRNSADQLVRKFPRDWTVVNTSICPKFTRGYWLVAVGPLSEQDAKTSASNVRGMEAYAKRCN
;
A
#
# COMPACT_ATOMS: atom_id res chain seq x y z
N MET A 1 54.73 46.17 49.64
CA MET A 1 54.73 44.77 49.14
C MET A 1 53.31 44.39 48.76
N LYS A 2 53.09 43.92 47.51
CA LYS A 2 52.06 42.96 47.03
C LYS A 2 50.56 43.34 47.27
N ARG A 3 49.60 43.20 46.35
CA ARG A 3 49.49 42.60 45.01
C ARG A 3 48.20 43.14 44.35
N ILE A 4 48.26 43.42 43.06
CA ILE A 4 47.14 43.72 42.16
C ILE A 4 46.44 42.38 41.84
N GLY A 5 45.12 42.29 42.02
CA GLY A 5 44.29 41.13 41.66
C GLY A 5 43.36 41.48 40.52
N ILE A 6 43.69 41.02 39.31
CA ILE A 6 42.88 41.15 38.09
C ILE A 6 41.76 40.10 38.17
N SER A 7 40.50 40.55 38.22
CA SER A 7 39.34 39.66 38.14
C SER A 7 39.09 39.28 36.68
N LEU A 8 39.34 38.01 36.34
CA LEU A 8 39.05 37.43 35.03
C LEU A 8 37.57 37.01 34.99
N VAL A 9 36.75 37.72 34.22
CA VAL A 9 35.35 37.33 33.97
C VAL A 9 35.35 36.29 32.85
N ILE A 10 35.18 35.02 33.20
CA ILE A 10 34.99 33.92 32.24
C ILE A 10 33.51 33.86 31.89
N CYS A 11 33.16 34.36 30.71
CA CYS A 11 31.82 34.25 30.14
C CYS A 11 31.67 32.85 29.52
N LEU A 12 31.01 31.93 30.24
CA LEU A 12 30.61 30.62 29.71
C LEU A 12 29.48 30.82 28.70
N LEU A 13 29.83 30.88 27.41
CA LEU A 13 28.89 30.73 26.30
C LEU A 13 28.43 29.27 26.25
N TRP A 14 27.23 29.01 26.74
CA TRP A 14 26.54 27.73 26.55
C TRP A 14 26.15 27.62 25.07
N LEU A 15 26.95 26.88 24.30
CA LEU A 15 26.54 26.38 22.98
C LEU A 15 25.42 25.37 23.19
N THR A 16 24.17 25.83 23.13
CA THR A 16 23.02 24.93 23.02
C THR A 16 23.07 24.28 21.64
N GLY A 17 23.69 23.09 21.56
CA GLY A 17 23.58 22.23 20.39
C GLY A 17 22.12 21.84 20.20
N GLY A 18 21.46 22.45 19.23
CA GLY A 18 20.14 22.01 18.78
C GLY A 18 20.26 20.57 18.29
N LYS A 19 19.66 19.62 19.02
CA LYS A 19 19.48 18.26 18.52
C LYS A 19 18.54 18.37 17.32
N ALA A 20 19.05 18.15 16.11
CA ALA A 20 18.21 17.92 14.95
C ALA A 20 17.28 16.75 15.27
N GLN A 21 15.97 17.01 15.28
CA GLN A 21 14.96 16.01 15.55
C GLN A 21 14.86 15.16 14.29
N ALA A 22 15.38 13.93 14.34
CA ALA A 22 15.16 12.96 13.28
C ALA A 22 13.66 12.70 13.20
N SER A 23 13.05 12.87 12.02
CA SER A 23 11.71 12.38 11.77
C SER A 23 11.72 10.86 11.93
N ASN A 24 10.94 10.33 12.87
CA ASN A 24 10.83 8.90 13.09
C ASN A 24 9.90 8.30 12.02
N CYS A 25 10.42 8.15 10.81
CA CYS A 25 9.70 7.47 9.76
C CYS A 25 9.80 5.95 9.95
N SER A 26 8.69 5.23 9.80
CA SER A 26 8.74 3.78 9.56
C SER A 26 8.89 3.52 8.07
N VAL A 27 9.67 2.50 7.73
CA VAL A 27 9.90 2.07 6.36
C VAL A 27 9.64 0.57 6.28
N ASP A 28 8.74 0.19 5.37
CA ASP A 28 8.33 -1.20 5.14
C ASP A 28 8.37 -1.53 3.65
N GLU A 29 8.68 -2.77 3.30
CA GLU A 29 8.60 -3.22 1.91
C GLU A 29 7.25 -3.85 1.57
N TYR A 30 6.70 -3.49 0.40
CA TYR A 30 5.45 -4.01 -0.14
C TYR A 30 5.66 -4.56 -1.55
N ASP A 31 4.81 -5.50 -1.98
CA ASP A 31 4.65 -5.86 -3.39
C ASP A 31 3.55 -5.02 -4.03
N HIS A 32 3.83 -4.56 -5.25
CA HIS A 32 2.83 -4.00 -6.14
C HIS A 32 3.10 -4.48 -7.57
N ASN A 33 2.17 -5.29 -8.11
CA ASN A 33 2.20 -5.74 -9.51
C ASN A 33 3.55 -6.37 -9.92
N GLY A 34 4.19 -7.09 -8.99
CA GLY A 34 5.48 -7.76 -9.17
C GLY A 34 6.70 -6.84 -9.02
N SER A 35 6.54 -5.64 -8.47
CA SER A 35 7.65 -4.77 -8.06
C SER A 35 7.72 -4.70 -6.54
N THR A 36 8.92 -4.56 -5.99
CA THR A 36 9.11 -4.19 -4.59
C THR A 36 8.98 -2.68 -4.46
N MET A 37 8.09 -2.28 -3.57
CA MET A 37 7.81 -0.90 -3.19
C MET A 37 8.38 -0.64 -1.80
N GLU A 38 8.97 0.53 -1.62
CA GLU A 38 9.26 1.08 -0.30
C GLU A 38 8.07 1.93 0.12
N VAL A 39 7.52 1.65 1.30
CA VAL A 39 6.46 2.43 1.92
C VAL A 39 7.05 3.14 3.13
N GLN A 40 7.09 4.47 3.06
CA GLN A 40 7.59 5.31 4.13
C GLN A 40 6.42 6.06 4.78
N MET A 41 6.28 5.92 6.09
CA MET A 41 5.29 6.62 6.90
C MET A 41 6.00 7.52 7.90
N CYS A 42 5.81 8.82 7.77
CA CYS A 42 6.39 9.83 8.67
C CYS A 42 5.24 10.62 9.28
N ASP A 43 4.97 10.44 10.57
CA ASP A 43 3.82 11.03 11.26
C ASP A 43 2.48 10.72 10.55
N ASN A 44 1.91 11.70 9.84
CA ASN A 44 0.68 11.56 9.05
C ASN A 44 0.91 11.57 7.53
N GLU A 45 2.16 11.53 7.08
CA GLU A 45 2.54 11.46 5.68
C GLU A 45 2.81 10.02 5.24
N LEU A 46 2.49 9.72 3.99
CA LEU A 46 2.71 8.42 3.36
C LEU A 46 3.31 8.61 1.98
N TYR A 47 4.47 7.99 1.78
CA TYR A 47 5.17 7.95 0.50
C TYR A 47 5.34 6.50 0.05
N ILE A 48 5.10 6.24 -1.23
CA ILE A 48 5.29 4.92 -1.82
C ILE A 48 6.15 5.06 -3.08
N SER A 49 7.35 4.50 -3.04
CA SER A 49 8.32 4.57 -4.14
C SER A 49 8.76 3.18 -4.59
N TYR A 50 9.25 3.06 -5.82
CA TYR A 50 9.80 1.79 -6.30
C TYR A 50 11.18 1.55 -5.68
N SER A 51 11.34 0.50 -4.88
CA SER A 51 12.69 0.04 -4.45
C SER A 51 13.30 -0.89 -5.50
N ARG A 52 12.55 -1.91 -5.95
CA ARG A 52 12.95 -2.78 -7.07
C ARG A 52 11.82 -2.85 -8.11
N PRO A 53 11.82 -1.97 -9.12
CA PRO A 53 10.86 -2.05 -10.21
C PRO A 53 11.01 -3.34 -11.01
N LYS A 54 9.89 -3.95 -11.44
CA LYS A 54 9.96 -5.05 -12.40
C LYS A 54 10.60 -4.59 -13.72
N ALA A 55 11.35 -5.49 -14.35
CA ALA A 55 12.17 -5.18 -15.53
C ALA A 55 11.40 -4.49 -16.67
N SER A 56 10.12 -4.84 -16.88
CA SER A 56 9.30 -4.24 -17.94
C SER A 56 9.06 -2.75 -17.77
N LEU A 57 9.09 -2.21 -16.54
CA LEU A 57 8.86 -0.80 -16.27
C LEU A 57 10.05 0.08 -16.64
N SER A 58 11.24 -0.52 -16.83
CA SER A 58 12.43 0.24 -17.20
C SER A 58 12.27 0.99 -18.54
N LYS A 59 11.50 0.42 -19.47
CA LYS A 59 11.21 0.97 -20.80
C LYS A 59 10.35 2.23 -20.75
N ILE A 60 9.65 2.47 -19.64
CA ILE A 60 8.81 3.66 -19.44
C ILE A 60 9.38 4.63 -18.41
N GLY A 61 10.69 4.53 -18.13
CA GLY A 61 11.41 5.49 -17.30
C GLY A 61 11.42 5.20 -15.79
N VAL A 62 10.65 4.21 -15.30
CA VAL A 62 10.63 3.86 -13.87
C VAL A 62 11.96 3.23 -13.44
N ARG A 63 12.51 3.70 -12.33
CA ARG A 63 13.76 3.27 -11.71
C ARG A 63 13.58 3.12 -10.20
N SER A 64 14.60 2.62 -9.52
CA SER A 64 14.66 2.68 -8.06
C SER A 64 14.53 4.14 -7.60
N GLY A 65 13.73 4.38 -6.56
CA GLY A 65 13.39 5.70 -6.02
C GLY A 65 12.30 6.46 -6.79
N THR A 66 11.78 5.94 -7.90
CA THR A 66 10.67 6.61 -8.60
C THR A 66 9.43 6.63 -7.70
N MET A 67 8.87 7.82 -7.44
CA MET A 67 7.69 8.00 -6.60
C MET A 67 6.42 7.56 -7.32
N LEU A 68 5.66 6.62 -6.74
CA LEU A 68 4.36 6.19 -7.27
C LEU A 68 3.20 6.92 -6.58
N PHE A 69 3.33 7.22 -5.29
CA PHE A 69 2.29 7.87 -4.51
C PHE A 69 2.88 8.74 -3.40
N GLU A 70 2.24 9.88 -3.17
CA GLU A 70 2.44 10.75 -2.01
C GLU A 70 1.08 11.18 -1.44
N GLY A 71 0.95 11.22 -0.12
CA GLY A 71 -0.31 11.59 0.50
C GLY A 71 -0.26 11.57 2.02
N THR A 72 -1.45 11.49 2.62
CA THR A 72 -1.63 11.58 4.07
C THR A 72 -2.49 10.44 4.61
N ILE A 73 -2.27 10.12 5.88
CA ILE A 73 -2.99 9.11 6.65
C ILE A 73 -3.73 9.83 7.78
N SER A 74 -5.02 9.55 7.91
CA SER A 74 -5.82 9.97 9.07
C SER A 74 -5.64 9.02 10.26
N ASN A 75 -5.99 9.48 11.45
CA ASN A 75 -5.90 8.67 12.69
C ASN A 75 -6.69 7.35 12.65
N ILE A 76 -7.67 7.22 11.75
CA ILE A 76 -8.48 6.00 11.57
C ILE A 76 -7.99 5.13 10.39
N GLY A 77 -6.83 5.44 9.81
CA GLY A 77 -6.20 4.68 8.74
C GLY A 77 -6.75 4.96 7.33
N ALA A 78 -7.62 5.96 7.16
CA ALA A 78 -8.00 6.43 5.82
C ALA A 78 -6.84 7.19 5.17
N VAL A 79 -6.63 6.96 3.88
CA VAL A 79 -5.53 7.51 3.09
C VAL A 79 -6.08 8.35 1.95
N SER A 80 -5.49 9.51 1.70
CA SER A 80 -5.80 10.36 0.54
C SER A 80 -4.52 10.98 -0.01
N GLY A 81 -4.41 11.10 -1.33
CA GLY A 81 -3.24 11.68 -1.96
C GLY A 81 -3.23 11.61 -3.47
N VAL A 82 -2.02 11.66 -4.04
CA VAL A 82 -1.75 11.70 -5.47
C VAL A 82 -0.97 10.47 -5.87
N ALA A 83 -1.44 9.76 -6.90
CA ALA A 83 -0.70 8.70 -7.55
C ALA A 83 -0.24 9.13 -8.94
N TYR A 84 0.81 8.48 -9.46
CA TYR A 84 1.39 8.79 -10.76
C TYR A 84 1.24 7.63 -11.76
N ARG A 85 0.93 7.96 -13.01
CA ARG A 85 1.05 7.03 -14.14
C ARG A 85 2.20 7.43 -15.04
N PHE A 86 3.12 6.49 -15.25
CA PHE A 86 4.32 6.69 -16.05
C PHE A 86 4.06 6.38 -17.52
N SER A 87 4.69 7.15 -18.40
CA SER A 87 4.67 6.93 -19.85
C SER A 87 5.98 7.39 -20.47
N ALA A 88 6.59 6.55 -21.30
CA ALA A 88 7.75 6.94 -22.10
C ALA A 88 7.43 8.11 -23.04
N ASP A 89 6.23 8.10 -23.64
CA ASP A 89 5.88 9.01 -24.74
C ASP A 89 5.29 10.33 -24.25
N CYS A 90 4.64 10.32 -23.08
CA CYS A 90 3.84 11.45 -22.59
C CYS A 90 4.31 11.98 -21.24
N GLY A 91 5.39 11.43 -20.69
CA GLY A 91 5.82 11.70 -19.33
C GLY A 91 4.78 11.27 -18.29
N ASP A 92 5.01 11.66 -17.05
CA ASP A 92 4.20 11.22 -15.92
C ASP A 92 2.93 12.06 -15.79
N ILE A 93 1.88 11.46 -15.25
CA ILE A 93 0.64 12.17 -14.97
C ILE A 93 0.09 11.80 -13.60
N ALA A 94 -0.18 12.83 -12.80
CA ALA A 94 -0.76 12.74 -11.48
C ALA A 94 -2.28 12.55 -11.53
N TYR A 95 -2.84 11.85 -10.54
CA TYR A 95 -4.27 11.76 -10.31
C TYR A 95 -4.58 11.45 -8.85
N ASN A 96 -5.72 11.93 -8.37
CA ASN A 96 -6.12 11.75 -6.98
C ASN A 96 -6.55 10.30 -6.74
N VAL A 97 -6.14 9.77 -5.60
CA VAL A 97 -6.56 8.47 -5.08
C VAL A 97 -6.95 8.59 -3.62
N ASP A 98 -7.94 7.79 -3.24
CA ASP A 98 -8.37 7.63 -1.85
C ASP A 98 -8.41 6.14 -1.52
N GLY A 99 -8.25 5.83 -0.25
CA GLY A 99 -8.17 4.46 0.20
C GLY A 99 -7.93 4.34 1.68
N ALA A 100 -7.29 3.25 2.07
CA ALA A 100 -6.97 3.03 3.47
C ALA A 100 -5.89 1.98 3.67
N ILE A 101 -5.24 2.07 4.83
CA ILE A 101 -4.37 1.04 5.37
C ILE A 101 -5.25 -0.09 5.94
N ARG A 102 -4.81 -1.32 5.70
CA ARG A 102 -5.35 -2.57 6.24
C ARG A 102 -4.21 -3.32 6.91
N PRO A 103 -4.46 -4.33 7.77
CA PRO A 103 -3.42 -4.98 8.55
C PRO A 103 -2.18 -5.41 7.76
N ASN A 104 -2.35 -5.88 6.51
CA ASN A 104 -1.26 -6.41 5.68
C ASN A 104 -1.18 -5.76 4.29
N SER A 105 -1.94 -4.70 4.05
CA SER A 105 -2.05 -4.12 2.72
C SER A 105 -2.47 -2.67 2.75
N ILE A 106 -2.13 -1.93 1.69
CA ILE A 106 -2.67 -0.60 1.43
C ILE A 106 -3.48 -0.71 0.13
N LEU A 107 -4.73 -0.26 0.17
CA LEU A 107 -5.60 -0.25 -0.99
C LEU A 107 -6.00 1.18 -1.31
N LEU A 108 -5.59 1.67 -2.48
CA LEU A 108 -5.93 2.98 -3.00
C LEU A 108 -6.71 2.84 -4.31
N SER A 109 -7.61 3.77 -4.59
CA SER A 109 -8.31 3.81 -5.87
C SER A 109 -8.65 5.23 -6.31
N GLY A 110 -8.76 5.42 -7.63
CA GLY A 110 -9.06 6.73 -8.19
C GLY A 110 -9.47 6.66 -9.66
N GLN A 111 -9.71 7.83 -10.23
CA GLN A 111 -10.07 7.99 -11.65
C GLN A 111 -8.85 8.43 -12.45
N ALA A 112 -8.06 7.46 -12.89
CA ALA A 112 -6.83 7.70 -13.63
C ALA A 112 -7.10 8.25 -15.04
N PRO A 113 -6.38 9.30 -15.47
CA PRO A 113 -6.48 9.80 -16.83
C PRO A 113 -5.94 8.78 -17.83
N VAL A 114 -6.63 8.63 -18.95
CA VAL A 114 -6.21 7.85 -20.10
C VAL A 114 -5.88 8.83 -21.22
N ARG A 115 -4.65 8.76 -21.73
CA ARG A 115 -4.14 9.65 -22.77
C ARG A 115 -4.06 8.94 -24.13
N ASN A 116 -4.31 9.67 -25.21
CA ASN A 116 -4.03 9.22 -26.57
C ASN A 116 -2.53 9.42 -26.92
N LYS A 117 -2.15 9.08 -28.16
CA LYS A 117 -0.77 9.25 -28.66
C LYS A 117 -0.30 10.71 -28.74
N LYS A 118 -1.22 11.68 -28.70
CA LYS A 118 -0.91 13.11 -28.62
C LYS A 118 -0.86 13.61 -27.17
N CYS A 119 -0.85 12.69 -26.21
CA CYS A 119 -0.80 12.95 -24.77
C CYS A 119 -2.02 13.73 -24.23
N GLN A 120 -3.11 13.78 -25.00
CA GLN A 120 -4.36 14.40 -24.58
C GLN A 120 -5.20 13.41 -23.79
N ILE A 121 -5.79 13.84 -22.68
CA ILE A 121 -6.70 13.03 -21.87
C ILE A 121 -7.98 12.81 -22.68
N THR A 122 -8.31 11.57 -22.99
CA THR A 122 -9.53 11.20 -23.74
C THR A 122 -10.64 10.65 -22.86
N LYS A 123 -10.28 10.06 -21.72
CA LYS A 123 -11.23 9.56 -20.72
C LYS A 123 -10.55 9.41 -19.36
N LYS A 124 -11.35 9.19 -18.32
CA LYS A 124 -10.88 8.67 -17.03
C LYS A 124 -11.29 7.20 -16.91
N GLY A 125 -10.43 6.40 -16.30
CA GLY A 125 -10.69 5.00 -16.00
C GLY A 125 -10.49 4.74 -14.51
N TYR A 126 -11.30 3.84 -13.96
CA TYR A 126 -11.08 3.37 -12.60
C TYR A 126 -9.72 2.66 -12.50
N ASP A 127 -8.92 3.05 -11.53
CA ASP A 127 -7.61 2.46 -11.23
C ASP A 127 -7.56 2.06 -9.76
N GLU A 128 -6.94 0.91 -9.50
CA GLU A 128 -6.79 0.33 -8.16
C GLU A 128 -5.32 -0.02 -7.93
N LEU A 129 -4.78 0.48 -6.82
CA LEU A 129 -3.42 0.24 -6.39
C LEU A 129 -3.46 -0.56 -5.09
N LEU A 130 -3.27 -1.87 -5.22
CA LEU A 130 -3.06 -2.76 -4.08
C LEU A 130 -1.57 -2.91 -3.81
N PHE A 131 -1.18 -2.64 -2.58
CA PHE A 131 0.15 -2.89 -2.04
C PHE A 131 0.02 -3.96 -0.96
N THR A 132 0.80 -5.04 -1.05
CA THR A 132 0.77 -6.12 -0.04
C THR A 132 2.10 -6.17 0.69
N MET A 133 2.10 -6.15 2.03
CA MET A 133 3.33 -6.14 2.82
C MET A 133 4.19 -7.37 2.50
N GLN A 134 5.49 -7.20 2.23
CA GLN A 134 6.37 -8.32 1.85
C GLN A 134 6.57 -9.33 2.96
N SER A 135 6.72 -8.87 4.22
CA SER A 135 6.80 -9.77 5.37
C SER A 135 5.54 -10.63 5.50
N TYR A 136 4.37 -10.06 5.16
CA TYR A 136 3.15 -10.85 5.03
C TYR A 136 3.27 -11.85 3.88
N ARG A 137 3.73 -11.45 2.67
CA ARG A 137 3.97 -12.38 1.53
C ARG A 137 4.95 -13.52 1.83
N GLU A 138 5.93 -13.30 2.68
CA GLU A 138 6.85 -14.35 3.12
C GLU A 138 6.16 -15.28 4.14
N LYS A 139 5.33 -14.73 5.02
CA LYS A 139 4.43 -15.52 5.89
C LYS A 139 3.32 -16.25 5.12
N VAL A 140 2.89 -15.70 3.98
CA VAL A 140 2.01 -16.31 2.97
C VAL A 140 2.72 -17.48 2.30
N ALA A 141 4.03 -17.43 2.07
CA ALA A 141 4.75 -18.59 1.55
C ALA A 141 4.73 -19.78 2.53
N GLU A 142 4.35 -19.56 3.80
CA GLU A 142 4.04 -20.60 4.78
C GLU A 142 2.57 -21.10 4.71
N GLY A 143 1.66 -20.41 4.02
CA GLY A 143 0.24 -20.76 3.90
C GLY A 143 -0.38 -20.40 2.54
N ASP A 144 -0.77 -21.40 1.76
CA ASP A 144 -1.33 -21.23 0.40
C ASP A 144 -2.87 -21.14 0.35
N TRP A 145 -3.58 -21.05 1.49
CA TRP A 145 -5.03 -21.23 1.55
C TRP A 145 -5.80 -19.94 1.81
N TYR A 146 -6.98 -19.83 1.21
CA TYR A 146 -7.90 -18.70 1.39
C TYR A 146 -9.28 -19.23 1.74
N ALA A 147 -10.00 -18.53 2.62
CA ALA A 147 -11.44 -18.73 2.75
C ALA A 147 -12.16 -17.74 1.83
N ILE A 148 -13.07 -18.24 0.99
CA ILE A 148 -13.80 -17.47 -0.01
C ILE A 148 -15.27 -17.56 0.32
N ALA A 149 -15.95 -16.43 0.47
CA ALA A 149 -17.37 -16.37 0.80
C ALA A 149 -18.27 -16.00 -0.38
N GLY A 150 -17.69 -15.57 -1.51
CA GLY A 150 -18.47 -15.29 -2.71
C GLY A 150 -17.66 -14.72 -3.86
N SER A 151 -18.23 -14.80 -5.07
CA SER A 151 -17.66 -14.23 -6.29
C SER A 151 -18.72 -13.42 -7.05
N PHE A 152 -18.37 -12.20 -7.43
CA PHE A 152 -19.30 -11.21 -8.00
C PHE A 152 -18.76 -10.67 -9.31
N ARG A 153 -19.65 -10.44 -10.30
CA ARG A 153 -19.27 -9.77 -11.55
C ARG A 153 -19.12 -8.26 -11.40
N ASP A 154 -19.64 -7.71 -10.30
CA ASP A 154 -19.57 -6.30 -9.96
C ASP A 154 -18.94 -6.12 -8.57
N ARG A 155 -18.12 -5.08 -8.43
CA ARG A 155 -17.45 -4.77 -7.17
C ARG A 155 -18.44 -4.40 -6.07
N ASN A 156 -19.49 -3.68 -6.41
CA ASN A 156 -20.44 -3.14 -5.43
C ASN A 156 -21.12 -4.26 -4.62
N SER A 157 -21.48 -5.36 -5.27
CA SER A 157 -22.05 -6.53 -4.59
C SER A 157 -21.02 -7.22 -3.69
N ALA A 158 -19.75 -7.30 -4.11
CA ALA A 158 -18.67 -7.79 -3.26
C ALA A 158 -18.44 -6.88 -2.04
N ASP A 159 -18.45 -5.55 -2.23
CA ASP A 159 -18.30 -4.55 -1.18
C ASP A 159 -19.49 -4.56 -0.20
N GLN A 160 -20.70 -4.85 -0.66
CA GLN A 160 -21.86 -5.03 0.23
C GLN A 160 -21.72 -6.31 1.07
N LEU A 161 -21.20 -7.38 0.47
CA LEU A 161 -21.01 -8.63 1.18
C LEU A 161 -19.89 -8.52 2.22
N VAL A 162 -18.70 -8.01 1.87
CA VAL A 162 -17.53 -7.95 2.77
C VAL A 162 -17.80 -7.16 4.05
N ARG A 163 -18.70 -6.17 4.02
CA ARG A 163 -19.11 -5.38 5.20
C ARG A 163 -19.79 -6.20 6.29
N LYS A 164 -20.25 -7.42 5.97
CA LYS A 164 -20.84 -8.36 6.93
C LYS A 164 -19.79 -9.21 7.65
N PHE A 165 -18.52 -9.10 7.27
CA PHE A 165 -17.43 -9.93 7.77
C PHE A 165 -16.52 -9.16 8.73
N PRO A 166 -15.70 -9.88 9.52
CA PRO A 166 -14.62 -9.25 10.28
C PRO A 166 -13.62 -8.53 9.36
N ARG A 167 -12.85 -7.60 9.93
CA ARG A 167 -12.02 -6.62 9.18
C ARG A 167 -10.89 -7.22 8.33
N ASP A 168 -10.57 -8.48 8.55
CA ASP A 168 -9.57 -9.25 7.81
C ASP A 168 -10.10 -9.80 6.47
N TRP A 169 -11.42 -9.86 6.29
CA TRP A 169 -12.03 -10.15 4.99
C TRP A 169 -11.95 -8.93 4.09
N THR A 170 -11.59 -9.17 2.83
CA THR A 170 -11.39 -8.11 1.84
C THR A 170 -11.97 -8.50 0.49
N VAL A 171 -12.20 -7.47 -0.33
CA VAL A 171 -12.58 -7.65 -1.72
C VAL A 171 -11.32 -7.75 -2.56
N VAL A 172 -11.12 -8.87 -3.26
CA VAL A 172 -9.95 -9.10 -4.12
C VAL A 172 -10.34 -9.30 -5.58
N ASN A 173 -9.54 -8.73 -6.48
CA ASN A 173 -9.58 -8.98 -7.92
C ASN A 173 -8.16 -9.23 -8.41
N THR A 174 -7.75 -10.50 -8.35
CA THR A 174 -6.37 -10.91 -8.64
C THR A 174 -6.37 -12.06 -9.63
N SER A 175 -5.44 -12.01 -10.58
CA SER A 175 -5.15 -13.11 -11.51
C SER A 175 -4.04 -14.03 -10.99
N ILE A 176 -3.47 -13.72 -9.83
CA ILE A 176 -2.32 -14.42 -9.26
C ILE A 176 -2.83 -15.43 -8.23
N CYS A 177 -3.27 -14.96 -7.07
CA CYS A 177 -3.55 -15.79 -5.90
C CYS A 177 -4.63 -15.17 -5.00
N PRO A 178 -5.75 -15.87 -4.76
CA PRO A 178 -6.11 -17.12 -5.42
C PRO A 178 -6.45 -16.85 -6.91
N LYS A 179 -6.26 -17.84 -7.79
CA LYS A 179 -6.44 -17.66 -9.25
C LYS A 179 -7.92 -17.70 -9.63
N PHE A 180 -8.42 -16.64 -10.29
CA PHE A 180 -9.83 -16.55 -10.71
C PHE A 180 -10.05 -15.97 -12.10
N THR A 181 -11.29 -16.16 -12.56
CA THR A 181 -11.82 -15.58 -13.80
C THR A 181 -11.70 -14.07 -13.76
N ARG A 182 -11.04 -13.52 -14.78
CA ARG A 182 -10.92 -12.08 -14.98
C ARG A 182 -12.31 -11.43 -15.01
N GLY A 183 -12.46 -10.29 -14.33
CA GLY A 183 -13.74 -9.56 -14.26
C GLY A 183 -14.65 -10.01 -13.12
N TYR A 184 -14.13 -10.81 -12.19
CA TYR A 184 -14.82 -11.13 -10.93
C TYR A 184 -14.10 -10.52 -9.73
N TRP A 185 -14.90 -10.17 -8.73
CA TRP A 185 -14.50 -9.65 -7.43
C TRP A 185 -14.88 -10.67 -6.37
N LEU A 186 -13.96 -11.01 -5.47
CA LEU A 186 -14.22 -12.00 -4.44
C LEU A 186 -14.25 -11.37 -3.08
N VAL A 187 -15.07 -11.93 -2.20
CA VAL A 187 -14.95 -11.70 -0.76
C VAL A 187 -14.15 -12.86 -0.18
N ALA A 188 -12.94 -12.56 0.27
CA ALA A 188 -12.02 -13.57 0.76
C ALA A 188 -11.22 -13.08 1.96
N VAL A 189 -10.75 -14.01 2.78
CA VAL A 189 -9.71 -13.79 3.78
C VAL A 189 -8.55 -14.73 3.52
N GLY A 190 -7.36 -14.19 3.71
CA GLY A 190 -6.12 -14.91 3.63
C GLY A 190 -5.07 -14.16 2.82
N PRO A 191 -3.95 -14.82 2.56
CA PRO A 191 -3.73 -16.26 2.77
C PRO A 191 -3.50 -16.67 4.23
N LEU A 192 -3.73 -17.96 4.45
CA LEU A 192 -3.86 -18.65 5.73
C LEU A 192 -3.23 -20.04 5.63
N SER A 193 -3.00 -20.67 6.79
CA SER A 193 -2.84 -22.13 6.83
C SER A 193 -4.12 -22.81 6.35
N GLU A 194 -4.04 -24.08 5.92
CA GLU A 194 -5.23 -24.83 5.52
C GLU A 194 -6.28 -24.88 6.64
N GLN A 195 -5.81 -25.07 7.88
CA GLN A 195 -6.67 -25.17 9.05
C GLN A 195 -7.36 -23.83 9.34
N ASP A 196 -6.66 -22.72 9.24
CA ASP A 196 -7.22 -21.40 9.48
C ASP A 196 -8.19 -21.00 8.36
N ALA A 197 -7.92 -21.38 7.11
CA ALA A 197 -8.84 -21.17 5.99
C ALA A 197 -10.14 -21.97 6.17
N LYS A 198 -10.05 -23.24 6.56
CA LYS A 198 -11.22 -24.07 6.87
C LYS A 198 -12.01 -23.50 8.05
N THR A 199 -11.31 -23.07 9.09
CA THR A 199 -11.92 -22.47 10.28
C THR A 199 -12.64 -21.17 9.90
N SER A 200 -11.97 -20.29 9.16
CA SER A 200 -12.53 -19.04 8.66
C SER A 200 -13.77 -19.26 7.79
N ALA A 201 -13.73 -20.23 6.88
CA ALA A 201 -14.89 -20.59 6.06
C ALA A 201 -16.07 -21.09 6.92
N SER A 202 -15.80 -21.95 7.91
CA SER A 202 -16.85 -22.53 8.77
C SER A 202 -17.50 -21.52 9.73
N ASN A 203 -16.77 -20.48 10.13
CA ASN A 203 -17.26 -19.46 11.06
C ASN A 203 -18.24 -18.48 10.43
N VAL A 204 -18.31 -18.44 9.10
CA VAL A 204 -19.20 -17.55 8.35
C VAL A 204 -20.58 -18.20 8.27
N ARG A 205 -21.44 -17.87 9.23
CA ARG A 205 -22.80 -18.45 9.30
C ARG A 205 -23.69 -17.96 8.15
N GLY A 206 -24.42 -18.88 7.54
CA GLY A 206 -25.46 -18.58 6.54
C GLY A 206 -24.94 -18.29 5.13
N MET A 207 -23.68 -18.62 4.83
CA MET A 207 -23.08 -18.45 3.50
C MET A 207 -22.27 -19.69 3.13
N GLU A 208 -22.21 -19.99 1.83
CA GLU A 208 -21.38 -21.08 1.28
C GLU A 208 -19.92 -20.63 1.15
N ALA A 209 -19.27 -20.38 2.28
CA ALA A 209 -17.84 -20.11 2.29
C ALA A 209 -17.04 -21.42 2.19
N TYR A 210 -15.93 -21.40 1.46
CA TYR A 210 -15.06 -22.56 1.29
C TYR A 210 -13.59 -22.20 1.34
N ALA A 211 -12.75 -23.14 1.78
CA ALA A 211 -11.31 -23.01 1.72
C ALA A 211 -10.78 -23.40 0.33
N LYS A 212 -9.90 -22.60 -0.25
CA LYS A 212 -9.27 -22.83 -1.55
C LYS A 212 -7.78 -22.59 -1.47
N ARG A 213 -7.00 -23.53 -2.00
CA ARG A 213 -5.56 -23.37 -2.17
C ARG A 213 -5.24 -22.51 -3.40
N CYS A 214 -4.13 -21.79 -3.38
CA CYS A 214 -3.68 -20.93 -4.47
C CYS A 214 -3.24 -21.66 -5.75
N ASN A 215 -3.05 -22.97 -5.70
CA ASN A 215 -2.52 -23.79 -6.79
C ASN A 215 -3.63 -24.57 -7.49
#